data_AF-A0A945KEC2-F1
#
_entry.id   AF-A0A945KEC2-F1
#
_cell.length_a   1.000
_cell.length_b   1.000
_cell.length_c   1.000
_cell.angle_alpha   90.00
_cell.angle_beta   90.00
_cell.angle_gamma   90.00
#
_symmetry.space_group_name_H-M   'P 1'
#
loop_
_entity.id
_entity.type
_entity.pdbx_description
1 polymer ?
#
loop_
_entity_poly.entity_id
_entity_poly.type
_entity_poly.pdbx_seq_one_letter_code
_entity_poly.pdbx_strand_id
1 'polypeptide(L)'
;MENAINIALLLFLGLTAFAILRLRALFAVVMLSSVYSLVSAALLVHLDAVDVAFTEAAVGAGISTVLMLATLALTTRHEKEPTHTSLLPLVVVFLTGIALVYGTLDMPRFGDPSAPIHHHVAPKYINDTGSEIGMPNIVTAILASYRGFDTLGEVTVIFTAGIGVLLLIGAFIREPDGNTIQTMEHHLVLRLVTKLLIGPILLFALYVQFHGDYGPGGGFQAGVIFAAAFIIYALVFGLETARRVVPGRVIRIMLAAGVLLYGGVGVISLFFGQNYLNYSVLGSTAVAGQHLGILLVEFGVGMTVAAVMVSTYYVFSGQIPPISDEEW
;
A
#
# COMPACT_ATOMS: atom_id res chain seq x y z
N MET A 1 31.51 0.62 -5.74
CA MET A 1 30.78 1.47 -4.78
C MET A 1 29.37 0.94 -4.57
N GLU A 2 28.62 0.64 -5.63
CA GLU A 2 27.26 0.07 -5.57
C GLU A 2 27.14 -1.20 -4.72
N ASN A 3 28.02 -2.20 -4.92
CA ASN A 3 28.00 -3.42 -4.11
C ASN A 3 28.19 -3.14 -2.61
N ALA A 4 29.00 -2.13 -2.25
CA ALA A 4 29.20 -1.78 -0.85
C ALA A 4 27.94 -1.14 -0.24
N ILE A 5 27.20 -0.34 -1.01
CA ILE A 5 25.91 0.23 -0.60
C ILE A 5 24.89 -0.89 -0.39
N ASN A 6 24.76 -1.81 -1.35
CA ASN A 6 23.86 -2.97 -1.22
C ASN A 6 24.19 -3.81 0.01
N ILE A 7 25.47 -4.14 0.22
CA ILE A 7 25.90 -4.91 1.40
C ILE A 7 25.58 -4.13 2.69
N ALA A 8 25.81 -2.82 2.72
CA ALA A 8 25.51 -2.00 3.90
C ALA A 8 24.00 -1.95 4.21
N LEU A 9 23.15 -1.75 3.19
CA LEU A 9 21.70 -1.72 3.35
C LEU A 9 21.14 -3.08 3.77
N LEU A 10 21.63 -4.18 3.17
CA LEU A 10 21.27 -5.55 3.56
C LEU A 10 21.72 -5.88 4.98
N LEU A 11 22.93 -5.46 5.36
CA LEU A 11 23.42 -5.61 6.74
C LEU A 11 22.54 -4.83 7.71
N PHE A 12 22.13 -3.60 7.37
CA PHE A 12 21.24 -2.81 8.19
C PHE A 12 19.85 -3.45 8.32
N LEU A 13 19.28 -4.01 7.24
CA LEU A 13 18.05 -4.82 7.27
C LEU A 13 18.19 -6.03 8.20
N GLY A 14 19.32 -6.74 8.14
CA GLY A 14 19.61 -7.86 9.04
C GLY A 14 19.71 -7.43 10.51
N LEU A 15 20.37 -6.31 10.78
CA LEU A 15 20.49 -5.75 12.12
C LEU A 15 19.14 -5.28 12.69
N THR A 16 18.32 -4.59 11.88
CA THR A 16 16.99 -4.14 12.32
C THR A 16 16.06 -5.32 12.57
N ALA A 17 16.06 -6.34 11.69
CA ALA A 17 15.33 -7.58 11.90
C ALA A 17 15.76 -8.29 13.18
N PHE A 18 17.07 -8.41 13.43
CA PHE A 18 17.57 -8.98 14.67
C PHE A 18 17.19 -8.16 15.91
N ALA A 19 17.22 -6.83 15.82
CA ALA A 19 16.79 -5.96 16.91
C ALA A 19 15.29 -6.13 17.23
N ILE A 20 14.43 -6.22 16.20
CA ILE A 20 13.00 -6.51 16.34
C ILE A 20 12.78 -7.80 17.13
N LEU A 21 13.51 -8.87 16.81
CA LEU A 21 13.40 -10.17 17.50
C LEU A 21 13.85 -10.15 18.97
N ARG A 22 14.60 -9.13 19.40
CA ARG A 22 15.15 -9.02 20.76
C ARG A 22 14.35 -8.09 21.65
N LEU A 23 13.54 -7.21 21.08
CA LEU A 23 12.78 -6.21 21.81
C LEU A 23 11.41 -6.74 22.21
N ARG A 24 11.05 -6.51 23.49
CA ARG A 24 9.73 -6.83 24.03
C ARG A 24 8.78 -5.63 24.08
N ALA A 25 9.32 -4.42 23.89
CA ALA A 25 8.54 -3.19 23.84
C ALA A 25 7.91 -3.06 22.45
N LEU A 26 6.59 -3.27 22.37
CA LEU A 26 5.89 -3.40 21.08
C LEU A 26 5.87 -2.09 20.30
N PHE A 27 5.87 -0.94 20.99
CA PHE A 27 6.05 0.36 20.34
C PHE A 27 7.39 0.44 19.59
N ALA A 28 8.48 0.01 20.23
CA ALA A 28 9.80 0.00 19.61
C ALA A 28 9.88 -0.99 18.44
N VAL A 29 9.19 -2.14 18.55
CA VAL A 29 9.05 -3.11 17.47
C VAL A 29 8.37 -2.48 16.25
N VAL A 30 7.23 -1.79 16.44
CA VAL A 30 6.52 -1.10 15.34
C VAL A 30 7.39 -0.04 14.69
N MET A 31 8.08 0.79 15.49
CA MET A 31 8.98 1.81 14.95
C MET A 31 10.14 1.19 14.16
N LEU A 32 10.73 0.09 14.64
CA LEU A 32 11.80 -0.59 13.91
C LEU A 32 11.30 -1.31 12.66
N SER A 33 10.07 -1.82 12.64
CA SER A 33 9.45 -2.35 11.41
C SER A 33 9.29 -1.25 10.36
N SER A 34 8.91 -0.03 10.76
CA SER A 34 8.88 1.13 9.86
C SER A 34 10.27 1.46 9.30
N VAL A 35 11.30 1.45 10.16
CA VAL A 35 12.70 1.65 9.73
C VAL A 35 13.16 0.54 8.78
N TYR A 36 12.80 -0.71 9.05
CA TYR A 36 13.08 -1.84 8.17
C TYR A 36 12.49 -1.58 6.77
N SER A 37 11.22 -1.17 6.69
CA SER A 37 10.59 -0.83 5.41
C SER A 37 11.25 0.35 4.71
N LEU A 38 11.66 1.42 5.42
CA LEU A 38 12.40 2.53 4.80
C LEU A 38 13.75 2.10 4.23
N VAL A 39 14.46 1.22 4.91
CA VAL A 39 15.75 0.69 4.43
C VAL A 39 15.54 -0.23 3.24
N SER A 40 14.47 -1.03 3.26
CA SER A 40 14.05 -1.86 2.13
C SER A 40 13.72 -1.00 0.90
N ALA A 41 12.96 0.10 1.10
CA ALA A 41 12.68 1.06 0.05
C ALA A 41 13.97 1.70 -0.51
N ALA A 42 14.92 2.10 0.36
CA ALA A 42 16.21 2.63 -0.08
C ALA A 42 17.03 1.61 -0.89
N LEU A 43 17.00 0.33 -0.49
CA LEU A 43 17.61 -0.75 -1.25
C LEU A 43 16.94 -0.91 -2.63
N LEU A 44 15.61 -0.88 -2.69
CA LEU A 44 14.87 -1.00 -3.95
C LEU A 44 15.13 0.18 -4.90
N VAL A 45 15.27 1.42 -4.39
CA VAL A 45 15.71 2.56 -5.20
C VAL A 45 17.11 2.32 -5.77
N HIS A 46 18.03 1.79 -4.94
CA HIS A 46 19.39 1.48 -5.39
C HIS A 46 19.44 0.34 -6.42
N LEU A 47 18.40 -0.51 -6.46
CA LEU A 47 18.21 -1.57 -7.45
C LEU A 47 17.37 -1.12 -8.66
N ASP A 48 17.20 0.19 -8.86
CA ASP A 48 16.41 0.82 -9.93
C ASP A 48 14.93 0.41 -9.98
N ALA A 49 14.39 -0.09 -8.85
CA ALA A 49 13.00 -0.51 -8.70
C ALA A 49 12.16 0.56 -8.01
N VAL A 50 12.09 1.76 -8.60
CA VAL A 50 11.54 2.96 -7.94
C VAL A 50 10.04 2.85 -7.63
N ASP A 51 9.21 2.28 -8.52
CA ASP A 51 7.78 2.05 -8.26
C ASP A 51 7.54 1.12 -7.06
N VAL A 52 8.37 0.08 -6.93
CA VAL A 52 8.30 -0.88 -5.82
C VAL A 52 8.80 -0.22 -4.53
N ALA A 53 9.91 0.52 -4.60
CA ALA A 53 10.44 1.29 -3.47
C ALA A 53 9.42 2.30 -2.95
N PHE A 54 8.72 2.98 -3.85
CA PHE A 54 7.70 3.96 -3.48
C PHE A 54 6.52 3.30 -2.79
N THR A 55 6.11 2.12 -3.27
CA THR A 55 5.08 1.30 -2.63
C THR A 55 5.50 0.86 -1.23
N GLU A 56 6.73 0.40 -1.06
CA GLU A 56 7.28 -0.01 0.25
C GLU A 56 7.36 1.16 1.23
N ALA A 57 7.75 2.35 0.77
CA ALA A 57 7.77 3.54 1.59
C ALA A 57 6.35 3.99 2.01
N ALA A 58 5.39 3.98 1.08
CA ALA A 58 4.03 4.41 1.35
C ALA A 58 3.26 3.42 2.25
N VAL A 59 3.34 2.12 1.95
CA VAL A 59 2.60 1.07 2.66
C VAL A 59 3.36 0.54 3.86
N GLY A 60 4.58 0.03 3.64
CA GLY A 60 5.37 -0.63 4.67
C GLY A 60 5.76 0.35 5.77
N ALA A 61 6.43 1.43 5.40
CA ALA A 61 6.87 2.42 6.38
C ALA A 61 5.74 3.37 6.82
N GLY A 62 4.86 3.76 5.90
CA GLY A 62 3.78 4.71 6.16
C GLY A 62 2.57 4.08 6.86
N ILE A 63 1.65 3.52 6.08
CA ILE A 63 0.30 3.18 6.58
C ILE A 63 0.29 2.00 7.56
N SER A 64 1.13 0.99 7.35
CA SER A 64 1.24 -0.17 8.24
C SER A 64 1.63 0.25 9.65
N THR A 65 2.62 1.16 9.78
CA THR A 65 3.04 1.73 11.05
C THR A 65 1.87 2.38 11.78
N VAL A 66 1.08 3.20 11.09
CA VAL A 66 -0.07 3.88 11.70
C VAL A 66 -1.14 2.88 12.16
N LEU A 67 -1.46 1.87 11.34
CA LEU A 67 -2.42 0.83 11.69
C LEU A 67 -1.92 -0.05 12.86
N MET A 68 -0.64 -0.40 12.89
CA MET A 68 -0.03 -1.14 14.00
C MET A 68 -0.04 -0.30 15.29
N LEU A 69 0.28 0.99 15.23
CA LEU A 69 0.20 1.89 16.39
C LEU A 69 -1.25 2.06 16.89
N ALA A 70 -2.22 2.20 15.99
CA ALA A 70 -3.64 2.23 16.34
C ALA A 70 -4.08 0.93 17.02
N THR A 71 -3.57 -0.21 16.56
CA THR A 71 -3.81 -1.52 17.18
C THR A 71 -3.13 -1.64 18.54
N LEU A 72 -1.91 -1.08 18.70
CA LEU A 72 -1.21 -1.04 19.99
C LEU A 72 -1.94 -0.19 21.03
N ALA A 73 -2.65 0.86 20.61
CA ALA A 73 -3.49 1.65 21.50
C ALA A 73 -4.65 0.83 22.11
N LEU A 74 -5.06 -0.25 21.46
CA LEU A 74 -6.12 -1.17 21.92
C LEU A 74 -5.60 -2.43 22.61
N THR A 75 -4.28 -2.60 22.67
CA THR A 75 -3.66 -3.82 23.18
C THR A 75 -2.60 -3.51 24.24
N THR A 76 -1.72 -4.45 24.53
CA THR A 76 -0.65 -4.29 25.52
C THR A 76 0.55 -3.58 24.91
N ARG A 77 1.32 -2.86 25.75
CA ARG A 77 2.58 -2.20 25.35
C ARG A 77 3.76 -3.17 25.30
N HIS A 78 3.68 -4.28 26.03
CA HIS A 78 4.76 -5.24 26.18
C HIS A 78 4.31 -6.65 25.77
N GLU A 79 5.21 -7.36 25.11
CA GLU A 79 5.06 -8.78 24.81
C GLU A 79 4.94 -9.60 26.11
N LYS A 80 4.08 -10.62 26.10
CA LYS A 80 3.97 -11.58 27.21
C LYS A 80 5.19 -12.49 27.23
N GLU A 81 5.66 -12.84 28.42
CA GLU A 81 6.76 -13.80 28.52
C GLU A 81 6.34 -15.19 28.02
N PRO A 82 7.18 -15.85 27.21
CA PRO A 82 6.87 -17.19 26.71
C PRO A 82 6.80 -18.19 27.86
N THR A 83 5.71 -18.95 27.92
CA THR A 83 5.48 -20.00 28.94
C THR A 83 6.07 -21.36 28.55
N HIS A 84 6.46 -21.53 27.29
CA HIS A 84 7.03 -22.76 26.74
C HIS A 84 8.34 -22.49 26.02
N THR A 85 9.14 -23.55 25.84
CA THR A 85 10.38 -23.49 25.09
C THR A 85 10.11 -23.29 23.60
N SER A 86 10.87 -22.40 22.97
CA SER A 86 10.73 -22.07 21.55
C SER A 86 11.54 -22.99 20.62
N LEU A 87 12.03 -24.14 21.11
CA LEU A 87 12.94 -25.01 20.35
C LEU A 87 12.28 -25.53 19.06
N LEU A 88 11.06 -26.05 19.14
CA LEU A 88 10.35 -26.55 17.97
C LEU A 88 10.06 -25.43 16.95
N PRO A 89 9.45 -24.28 17.33
CA PRO A 89 9.31 -23.14 16.42
C PRO A 89 10.63 -22.68 15.80
N LEU A 90 11.71 -22.64 16.58
CA LEU A 90 13.03 -22.24 16.09
C LEU A 90 13.57 -23.23 15.04
N VAL A 91 13.44 -24.54 15.28
CA VAL A 91 13.82 -25.57 14.31
C VAL A 91 13.01 -25.41 13.02
N VAL A 92 11.70 -25.18 13.12
CA VAL A 92 10.84 -24.97 11.94
C VAL A 92 11.26 -23.73 11.15
N VAL A 93 11.47 -22.59 11.80
CA VAL A 93 11.94 -21.36 11.15
C VAL A 93 13.31 -21.55 10.51
N PHE A 94 14.24 -22.24 11.20
CA PHE A 94 15.57 -22.48 10.68
C PHE A 94 15.57 -23.42 9.47
N LEU A 95 14.81 -24.51 9.52
CA LEU A 95 14.63 -25.41 8.38
C LEU A 95 13.97 -24.71 7.20
N THR A 96 12.98 -23.85 7.47
CA THR A 96 12.33 -23.03 6.43
C THR A 96 13.34 -22.06 5.82
N GLY A 97 14.17 -21.39 6.63
CA GLY A 97 15.24 -20.52 6.16
C GLY A 97 16.27 -21.26 5.29
N ILE A 98 16.70 -22.45 5.71
CA ILE A 98 17.59 -23.31 4.89
C ILE A 98 16.91 -23.69 3.58
N ALA A 99 15.64 -24.07 3.59
CA ALA A 99 14.91 -24.43 2.37
C ALA A 99 14.80 -23.26 1.40
N LEU A 100 14.53 -22.05 1.90
CA LEU A 100 14.52 -20.82 1.09
C LEU A 100 15.89 -20.54 0.48
N VAL A 101 16.98 -20.64 1.27
CA VAL A 101 18.35 -20.46 0.77
C VAL A 101 18.75 -21.56 -0.22
N TYR A 102 18.32 -22.81 -0.01
CA TYR A 102 18.54 -23.89 -0.96
C TYR A 102 17.83 -23.59 -2.29
N GLY A 103 16.61 -23.06 -2.24
CA GLY A 103 15.86 -22.66 -3.43
C GLY A 103 16.54 -21.55 -4.24
N THR A 104 17.32 -20.66 -3.61
CA THR A 104 18.05 -19.61 -4.34
C THR A 104 19.27 -20.14 -5.10
N LEU A 105 19.75 -21.36 -4.81
CA LEU A 105 20.88 -21.96 -5.55
C LEU A 105 20.52 -22.35 -6.98
N ASP A 106 19.22 -22.59 -7.26
CA ASP A 106 18.70 -22.89 -8.59
C ASP A 106 18.29 -21.62 -9.37
N MET A 107 18.36 -20.45 -8.72
CA MET A 107 18.06 -19.18 -9.36
C MET A 107 19.27 -18.63 -10.13
N PRO A 108 19.07 -17.97 -11.28
CA PRO A 108 20.14 -17.23 -11.95
C PRO A 108 20.80 -16.24 -10.99
N ARG A 109 22.11 -16.03 -11.17
CA ARG A 109 22.83 -15.03 -10.37
C ARG A 109 22.22 -13.64 -10.63
N PHE A 110 22.24 -12.79 -9.60
CA PHE A 110 21.80 -11.41 -9.75
C PHE A 110 22.59 -10.72 -10.87
N GLY A 111 21.87 -10.14 -11.84
CA GLY A 111 22.45 -9.46 -13.00
C GLY A 111 23.03 -10.39 -14.08
N ASP A 112 22.76 -11.71 -14.04
CA ASP A 112 23.20 -12.65 -15.06
C ASP A 112 22.54 -12.35 -16.41
N PRO A 113 23.29 -11.93 -17.46
CA PRO A 113 22.73 -11.61 -18.76
C PRO A 113 22.08 -12.82 -19.45
N SER A 114 22.43 -14.04 -19.03
CA SER A 114 21.87 -15.29 -19.54
C SER A 114 20.58 -15.74 -18.86
N ALA A 115 20.11 -14.98 -17.85
CA ALA A 115 18.89 -15.32 -17.14
C ALA A 115 17.68 -15.35 -18.10
N PRO A 116 16.75 -16.32 -17.96
CA PRO A 116 15.62 -16.48 -18.89
C PRO A 116 14.79 -15.22 -19.14
N ILE A 117 14.69 -14.35 -18.13
CA ILE A 117 13.96 -13.08 -18.22
C ILE A 117 14.53 -12.14 -19.29
N HIS A 118 15.86 -12.09 -19.46
CA HIS A 118 16.54 -11.22 -20.43
C HIS A 118 16.46 -11.75 -21.87
N HIS A 119 16.04 -12.99 -22.06
CA HIS A 119 15.90 -13.61 -23.39
C HIS A 119 14.46 -13.76 -23.85
N HIS A 120 13.48 -13.58 -22.95
CA HIS A 120 12.07 -13.83 -23.27
C HIS A 120 11.21 -12.58 -23.09
N VAL A 121 10.67 -12.37 -21.88
CA VAL A 121 9.63 -11.35 -21.65
C VAL A 121 10.19 -9.93 -21.54
N ALA A 122 11.37 -9.73 -20.94
CA ALA A 122 11.88 -8.38 -20.71
C ALA A 122 12.21 -7.63 -22.02
N PRO A 123 12.85 -8.23 -23.04
CA PRO A 123 13.06 -7.56 -24.32
C PRO A 123 11.76 -7.09 -24.97
N LYS A 124 10.68 -7.89 -24.88
CA LYS A 124 9.36 -7.49 -25.38
C LYS A 124 8.83 -6.26 -24.65
N TYR A 125 8.82 -6.27 -23.32
CA TYR A 125 8.34 -5.12 -22.56
C TYR A 125 9.18 -3.86 -22.79
N ILE A 126 10.51 -3.98 -22.88
CA ILE A 126 11.39 -2.81 -23.06
C ILE A 126 11.25 -2.22 -24.46
N ASN A 127 11.19 -3.04 -25.50
CA ASN A 127 11.19 -2.56 -26.88
C ASN A 127 9.80 -2.18 -27.39
N ASP A 128 8.75 -2.91 -26.98
CA ASP A 128 7.44 -2.81 -27.63
C ASP A 128 6.47 -1.89 -26.88
N THR A 129 6.64 -1.68 -25.56
CA THR A 129 5.73 -0.87 -24.72
C THR A 129 5.49 0.53 -25.30
N GLY A 130 6.54 1.20 -25.78
CA GLY A 130 6.42 2.54 -26.36
C GLY A 130 5.56 2.59 -27.63
N SER A 131 5.50 1.48 -28.39
CA SER A 131 4.70 1.39 -29.62
C SER A 131 3.29 0.81 -29.40
N GLU A 132 3.14 -0.14 -28.48
CA GLU A 132 1.87 -0.83 -28.20
C GLU A 132 0.99 -0.04 -27.23
N ILE A 133 1.60 0.55 -26.20
CA ILE A 133 0.91 1.20 -25.07
C ILE A 133 1.20 2.70 -25.06
N GLY A 134 2.37 3.14 -25.51
CA GLY A 134 2.74 4.56 -25.62
C GLY A 134 3.02 5.25 -24.28
N MET A 135 3.23 4.50 -23.21
CA MET A 135 3.60 5.02 -21.88
C MET A 135 5.08 4.77 -21.62
N PRO A 136 5.86 5.75 -21.12
CA PRO A 136 7.26 5.54 -20.79
C PRO A 136 7.46 4.73 -19.51
N ASN A 137 6.53 4.75 -18.55
CA ASN A 137 6.59 3.87 -17.38
C ASN A 137 6.21 2.43 -17.75
N ILE A 138 7.24 1.60 -17.96
CA ILE A 138 7.10 0.19 -18.32
C ILE A 138 6.46 -0.61 -17.17
N VAL A 139 6.68 -0.25 -15.90
CA VAL A 139 6.10 -0.98 -14.76
C VAL A 139 4.59 -0.82 -14.76
N THR A 140 4.09 0.41 -14.87
CA THR A 140 2.66 0.70 -14.98
C THR A 140 2.03 0.02 -16.19
N ALA A 141 2.69 0.07 -17.34
CA ALA A 141 2.22 -0.60 -18.56
C ALA A 141 2.13 -2.13 -18.39
N ILE A 142 3.11 -2.74 -17.72
CA ILE A 142 3.08 -4.18 -17.39
C ILE A 142 1.93 -4.49 -16.45
N LEU A 143 1.81 -3.78 -15.32
CA LEU A 143 0.83 -4.10 -14.28
C LEU A 143 -0.61 -3.84 -14.76
N ALA A 144 -0.86 -2.76 -15.50
CA ALA A 144 -2.21 -2.35 -15.86
C ALA A 144 -2.69 -2.90 -17.22
N SER A 145 -1.76 -3.24 -18.15
CA SER A 145 -2.09 -3.77 -19.49
C SER A 145 -1.58 -5.19 -19.69
N TYR A 146 -0.27 -5.41 -19.89
CA TYR A 146 0.26 -6.75 -20.23
C TYR A 146 -0.15 -7.83 -19.22
N ARG A 147 -0.16 -7.48 -17.94
CA ARG A 147 -0.51 -8.33 -16.80
C ARG A 147 -1.68 -7.75 -15.99
N GLY A 148 -2.63 -7.11 -16.69
CA GLY A 148 -3.80 -6.48 -16.06
C GLY A 148 -4.66 -7.42 -15.20
N PHE A 149 -4.59 -8.74 -15.41
CA PHE A 149 -5.26 -9.73 -14.56
C PHE A 149 -4.65 -9.85 -13.17
N ASP A 150 -3.33 -9.68 -13.04
CA ASP A 150 -2.65 -9.79 -11.75
C ASP A 150 -3.07 -8.62 -10.85
N THR A 151 -3.07 -7.40 -11.39
CA THR A 151 -3.54 -6.20 -10.70
C THR A 151 -5.04 -6.27 -10.38
N LEU A 152 -5.88 -6.83 -11.26
CA LEU A 152 -7.29 -7.10 -10.94
C LEU A 152 -7.42 -8.06 -9.74
N GLY A 153 -6.60 -9.12 -9.72
CA GLY A 153 -6.52 -10.06 -8.61
C GLY A 153 -6.12 -9.37 -7.31
N GLU A 154 -5.06 -8.56 -7.33
CA GLU A 154 -4.58 -7.80 -6.18
C GLU A 154 -5.65 -6.86 -5.61
N VAL A 155 -6.31 -6.08 -6.48
CA VAL A 155 -7.41 -5.18 -6.08
C VAL A 155 -8.56 -5.96 -5.44
N THR A 156 -8.90 -7.14 -6.00
CA THR A 156 -9.94 -8.01 -5.46
C THR A 156 -9.54 -8.57 -4.09
N VAL A 157 -8.27 -8.94 -3.89
CA VAL A 157 -7.73 -9.40 -2.60
C VAL A 157 -7.81 -8.28 -1.56
N ILE A 158 -7.41 -7.05 -1.90
CA ILE A 158 -7.47 -5.89 -1.00
C ILE A 158 -8.91 -5.55 -0.63
N PHE A 159 -9.80 -5.54 -1.61
CA PHE A 159 -11.25 -5.38 -1.38
C PHE A 159 -11.77 -6.45 -0.41
N THR A 160 -11.44 -7.72 -0.67
CA THR A 160 -11.90 -8.85 0.14
C THR A 160 -11.36 -8.77 1.56
N ALA A 161 -10.09 -8.41 1.72
CA ALA A 161 -9.48 -8.19 3.02
C ALA A 161 -10.17 -7.04 3.78
N GLY A 162 -10.46 -5.92 3.11
CA GLY A 162 -11.20 -4.80 3.68
C GLY A 162 -12.61 -5.19 4.14
N ILE A 163 -13.37 -5.90 3.31
CA ILE A 163 -14.68 -6.46 3.70
C ILE A 163 -14.54 -7.43 4.87
N GLY A 164 -13.51 -8.28 4.87
CA GLY A 164 -13.20 -9.20 5.97
C GLY A 164 -13.00 -8.47 7.31
N VAL A 165 -12.24 -7.38 7.31
CA VAL A 165 -12.05 -6.53 8.50
C VAL A 165 -13.39 -5.95 8.98
N LEU A 166 -14.19 -5.39 8.07
CA LEU A 166 -15.49 -4.80 8.41
C LEU A 166 -16.45 -5.85 9.01
N LEU A 167 -16.45 -7.07 8.48
CA LEU A 167 -17.28 -8.17 8.97
C LEU A 167 -16.80 -8.72 10.32
N LEU A 168 -15.48 -8.90 10.50
CA LEU A 168 -14.90 -9.46 11.73
C LEU A 168 -15.11 -8.56 12.95
N ILE A 169 -14.99 -7.24 12.78
CA ILE A 169 -15.19 -6.29 13.88
C ILE A 169 -16.69 -6.04 14.13
N GLY A 170 -17.57 -6.50 13.23
CA GLY A 170 -19.02 -6.40 13.39
C GLY A 170 -19.55 -4.96 13.40
N ALA A 171 -18.71 -4.00 13.01
CA ALA A 171 -19.01 -2.58 13.03
C ALA A 171 -18.93 -2.03 11.60
N PHE A 172 -20.10 -1.82 10.99
CA PHE A 172 -20.16 -0.87 9.87
C PHE A 172 -19.77 0.51 10.39
N ILE A 173 -18.96 1.25 9.63
CA ILE A 173 -18.56 2.62 9.95
C ILE A 173 -19.84 3.40 10.28
N ARG A 174 -20.00 3.75 11.57
CA ARG A 174 -21.09 4.58 12.06
C ARG A 174 -21.03 5.93 11.38
N GLU A 175 -22.18 6.41 10.93
CA GLU A 175 -22.30 7.78 10.47
C GLU A 175 -22.09 8.73 11.68
N PRO A 176 -21.53 9.92 11.47
CA PRO A 176 -21.18 10.80 12.57
C PRO A 176 -22.45 11.25 13.33
N ASP A 177 -22.46 11.03 14.65
CA ASP A 177 -23.52 11.55 15.52
C ASP A 177 -23.27 13.05 15.72
N GLY A 178 -24.24 13.90 15.34
CA GLY A 178 -24.10 15.36 15.32
C GLY A 178 -23.75 16.03 16.66
N ASN A 179 -23.72 15.27 17.75
CA ASN A 179 -23.64 15.77 19.13
C ASN A 179 -22.26 15.60 19.80
N THR A 180 -21.28 14.92 19.20
CA THR A 180 -19.98 14.68 19.83
C THR A 180 -18.89 15.52 19.17
N ILE A 181 -18.47 16.60 19.86
CA ILE A 181 -17.24 17.33 19.53
C ILE A 181 -16.17 16.80 20.48
N GLN A 182 -15.37 15.84 20.03
CA GLN A 182 -14.11 15.51 20.71
C GLN A 182 -13.02 16.36 20.07
N THR A 183 -12.69 17.47 20.71
CA THR A 183 -11.49 18.23 20.41
C THR A 183 -10.36 17.69 21.27
N MET A 184 -9.34 17.10 20.64
CA MET A 184 -7.99 17.13 21.21
C MET A 184 -7.61 18.61 21.37
N GLU A 185 -7.85 19.22 22.52
CA GLU A 185 -7.58 20.65 22.73
C GLU A 185 -6.09 20.98 22.88
N HIS A 186 -5.22 19.97 22.85
CA HIS A 186 -3.82 20.15 23.17
C HIS A 186 -2.94 19.83 21.94
N HIS A 187 -1.98 20.73 21.65
CA HIS A 187 -1.01 20.76 20.54
C HIS A 187 -1.40 21.59 19.29
N LEU A 188 -1.43 22.92 19.44
CA LEU A 188 -1.59 23.90 18.35
C LEU A 188 -0.64 23.65 17.16
N VAL A 189 0.62 23.29 17.44
CA VAL A 189 1.64 23.02 16.41
C VAL A 189 1.23 21.87 15.51
N LEU A 190 0.84 20.72 16.09
CA LEU A 190 0.44 19.54 15.33
C LEU A 190 -0.77 19.83 14.44
N ARG A 191 -1.75 20.58 14.96
CA ARG A 191 -2.94 20.98 14.22
C ARG A 191 -2.63 21.93 13.06
N LEU A 192 -1.77 22.92 13.29
CA LEU A 192 -1.34 23.87 12.24
C LEU A 192 -0.55 23.16 11.13
N VAL A 193 0.43 22.36 11.51
CA VAL A 193 1.27 21.60 10.56
C VAL A 193 0.40 20.64 9.75
N THR A 194 -0.50 19.90 10.40
CA THR A 194 -1.40 18.97 9.70
C THR A 194 -2.33 19.70 8.73
N LYS A 195 -2.94 20.81 9.15
CA LYS A 195 -3.81 21.61 8.27
C LYS A 195 -3.04 22.15 7.07
N LEU A 196 -1.78 22.51 7.24
CA LEU A 196 -0.89 22.96 6.17
C LEU A 196 -0.51 21.80 5.22
N LEU A 197 -0.25 20.60 5.75
CA LEU A 197 0.25 19.45 4.98
C LEU A 197 -0.84 18.67 4.24
N ILE A 198 -2.09 18.65 4.70
CA ILE A 198 -3.16 17.88 4.05
C ILE A 198 -3.32 18.26 2.57
N GLY A 199 -3.34 19.55 2.25
CA GLY A 199 -3.45 20.03 0.86
C GLY A 199 -2.32 19.50 -0.03
N PRO A 200 -1.04 19.75 0.32
CA PRO A 200 0.12 19.17 -0.38
C PRO A 200 0.10 17.65 -0.49
N ILE A 201 -0.29 16.91 0.55
CA ILE A 201 -0.34 15.44 0.51
C ILE A 201 -1.41 14.98 -0.49
N LEU A 202 -2.61 15.56 -0.46
CA LEU A 202 -3.67 15.23 -1.42
C LEU A 202 -3.30 15.62 -2.86
N LEU A 203 -2.66 16.78 -3.04
CA LEU A 203 -2.16 17.20 -4.35
C LEU A 203 -1.08 16.24 -4.87
N PHE A 204 -0.18 15.80 -4.00
CA PHE A 204 0.84 14.81 -4.35
C PHE A 204 0.21 13.45 -4.67
N ALA A 205 -0.81 13.02 -3.94
CA ALA A 205 -1.55 11.79 -4.25
C ALA A 205 -2.24 11.87 -5.62
N LEU A 206 -2.85 13.01 -5.96
CA LEU A 206 -3.40 13.27 -7.29
C LEU A 206 -2.32 13.28 -8.37
N TYR A 207 -1.17 13.89 -8.09
CA TYR A 207 -0.03 13.87 -9.00
C TYR A 207 0.41 12.43 -9.30
N VAL A 208 0.61 11.60 -8.27
CA VAL A 208 0.98 10.18 -8.40
C VAL A 208 -0.09 9.39 -9.17
N GLN A 209 -1.38 9.67 -8.95
CA GLN A 209 -2.49 9.02 -9.64
C GLN A 209 -2.54 9.34 -11.14
N PHE A 210 -2.27 10.59 -11.52
CA PHE A 210 -2.43 11.08 -12.89
C PHE A 210 -1.12 11.13 -13.69
N HIS A 211 0.03 10.87 -13.06
CA HIS A 211 1.34 10.84 -13.71
C HIS A 211 2.07 9.49 -13.54
N GLY A 212 1.35 8.44 -13.13
CA GLY A 212 1.90 7.07 -13.04
C GLY A 212 2.33 6.49 -14.39
N ASP A 213 1.92 7.13 -15.48
CA ASP A 213 2.31 6.83 -16.85
C ASP A 213 3.69 7.37 -17.23
N TYR A 214 4.08 8.52 -16.66
CA TYR A 214 5.37 9.17 -16.91
C TYR A 214 6.42 8.90 -15.82
N GLY A 215 5.99 8.79 -14.57
CA GLY A 215 6.87 8.67 -13.41
C GLY A 215 6.50 7.51 -12.51
N PRO A 216 7.35 7.24 -11.49
CA PRO A 216 7.10 6.16 -10.54
C PRO A 216 5.82 6.40 -9.76
N GLY A 217 4.97 5.38 -9.65
CA GLY A 217 3.69 5.50 -8.95
C GLY A 217 2.60 4.63 -9.55
N GLY A 218 1.40 5.21 -9.63
CA GLY A 218 0.20 4.53 -10.06
C GLY A 218 -0.92 4.57 -9.02
N GLY A 219 -2.00 3.88 -9.35
CA GLY A 219 -3.23 3.91 -8.55
C GLY A 219 -3.05 3.44 -7.10
N PHE A 220 -2.24 2.40 -6.90
CA PHE A 220 -2.07 1.79 -5.58
C PHE A 220 -1.41 2.74 -4.58
N GLN A 221 -0.24 3.28 -4.92
CA GLN A 221 0.53 4.20 -4.09
C GLN A 221 -0.26 5.51 -3.87
N ALA A 222 -0.90 6.03 -4.92
CA ALA A 222 -1.77 7.19 -4.80
C ALA A 222 -2.91 6.95 -3.78
N GLY A 223 -3.58 5.80 -3.84
CA GLY A 223 -4.64 5.43 -2.90
C GLY A 223 -4.17 5.39 -1.45
N VAL A 224 -2.96 4.87 -1.20
CA VAL A 224 -2.33 4.82 0.13
C VAL A 224 -2.02 6.23 0.65
N ILE A 225 -1.45 7.09 -0.19
CA ILE A 225 -1.12 8.48 0.18
C ILE A 225 -2.41 9.28 0.46
N PHE A 226 -3.44 9.08 -0.36
CA PHE A 226 -4.78 9.61 -0.12
C PHE A 226 -5.32 9.19 1.24
N ALA A 227 -5.26 7.89 1.56
CA ALA A 227 -5.69 7.38 2.85
C ALA A 227 -4.87 7.97 4.00
N ALA A 228 -3.55 8.09 3.86
CA ALA A 228 -2.69 8.68 4.86
C ALA A 228 -3.09 10.12 5.22
N ALA A 229 -3.48 10.93 4.23
CA ALA A 229 -3.97 12.29 4.48
C ALA A 229 -5.21 12.31 5.39
N PHE A 230 -6.18 11.44 5.13
CA PHE A 230 -7.40 11.33 5.94
C PHE A 230 -7.15 10.70 7.31
N ILE A 231 -6.23 9.74 7.40
CA ILE A 231 -5.84 9.11 8.66
C ILE A 231 -5.13 10.13 9.57
N ILE A 232 -4.17 10.90 9.04
CA ILE A 232 -3.51 11.97 9.80
C ILE A 232 -4.54 13.03 10.23
N TYR A 233 -5.48 13.40 9.35
CA TYR A 233 -6.57 14.29 9.71
C TYR A 233 -7.40 13.74 10.89
N ALA A 234 -7.75 12.46 10.84
CA ALA A 234 -8.50 11.79 11.90
C ALA A 234 -7.72 11.69 13.22
N LEU A 235 -6.40 11.46 13.17
CA LEU A 235 -5.54 11.43 14.36
C LEU A 235 -5.48 12.79 15.06
N VAL A 236 -5.51 13.89 14.30
CA VAL A 236 -5.27 15.26 14.82
C VAL A 236 -6.55 16.01 15.15
N PHE A 237 -7.62 15.80 14.37
CA PHE A 237 -8.91 16.49 14.51
C PHE A 237 -10.01 15.59 15.08
N GLY A 238 -9.69 14.32 15.36
CA GLY A 238 -10.63 13.34 15.89
C GLY A 238 -11.39 12.58 14.81
N LEU A 239 -11.79 11.36 15.17
CA LEU A 239 -12.47 10.42 14.27
C LEU A 239 -13.83 10.94 13.79
N GLU A 240 -14.61 11.56 14.67
CA GLU A 240 -15.93 12.11 14.31
C GLU A 240 -15.83 13.26 13.29
N THR A 241 -14.84 14.13 13.45
CA THR A 241 -14.57 15.21 12.48
C THR A 241 -14.18 14.62 11.12
N ALA A 242 -13.35 13.57 11.11
CA ALA A 242 -12.95 12.90 9.87
C ALA A 242 -14.12 12.18 9.19
N ARG A 243 -15.02 11.54 9.94
CA ARG A 243 -16.26 10.94 9.43
C ARG A 243 -17.21 11.96 8.80
N ARG A 244 -17.18 13.22 9.24
CA ARG A 244 -17.95 14.30 8.59
C ARG A 244 -17.35 14.69 7.23
N VAL A 245 -16.04 14.61 7.06
CA VAL A 245 -15.36 14.91 5.79
C VAL A 245 -15.50 13.75 4.80
N VAL A 246 -15.28 12.52 5.26
CA VAL A 246 -15.46 11.29 4.48
C VAL A 246 -16.39 10.34 5.22
N PRO A 247 -17.71 10.42 4.96
CA PRO A 247 -18.71 9.57 5.60
C PRO A 247 -18.56 8.09 5.26
N GLY A 248 -19.05 7.22 6.14
CA GLY A 248 -19.01 5.77 5.95
C GLY A 248 -19.68 5.33 4.65
N ARG A 249 -20.77 6.01 4.25
CA ARG A 249 -21.43 5.79 2.96
C ARG A 249 -20.51 6.06 1.77
N VAL A 250 -19.72 7.13 1.80
CA VAL A 250 -18.79 7.48 0.71
C VAL A 250 -17.71 6.42 0.60
N ILE A 251 -17.13 5.98 1.72
CA ILE A 251 -16.13 4.91 1.76
C ILE A 251 -16.69 3.62 1.15
N ARG A 252 -17.90 3.19 1.53
CA ARG A 252 -18.53 1.98 0.97
C ARG A 252 -18.75 2.08 -0.54
N ILE A 253 -19.18 3.25 -1.02
CA ILE A 253 -19.37 3.49 -2.46
C ILE A 253 -18.02 3.44 -3.17
N MET A 254 -16.99 4.13 -2.68
CA MET A 254 -15.65 4.12 -3.29
C MET A 254 -15.04 2.73 -3.32
N LEU A 255 -15.18 1.97 -2.23
CA LEU A 255 -14.65 0.61 -2.10
C LEU A 255 -15.22 -0.32 -3.18
N ALA A 256 -16.54 -0.29 -3.40
CA ALA A 256 -17.19 -1.09 -4.44
C ALA A 256 -16.98 -0.50 -5.85
N ALA A 257 -17.06 0.83 -5.99
CA ALA A 257 -16.91 1.51 -7.27
C ALA A 257 -15.53 1.30 -7.89
N GLY A 258 -14.45 1.23 -7.09
CA GLY A 258 -13.10 0.99 -7.62
C GLY A 258 -12.95 -0.38 -8.27
N VAL A 259 -13.38 -1.45 -7.59
CA VAL A 259 -13.35 -2.82 -8.15
C VAL A 259 -14.28 -2.94 -9.36
N LEU A 260 -15.48 -2.36 -9.27
CA LEU A 260 -16.44 -2.38 -10.38
C LEU A 260 -15.96 -1.56 -11.57
N LEU A 261 -15.25 -0.46 -11.35
CA LEU A 261 -14.65 0.33 -12.42
C LEU A 261 -13.57 -0.49 -13.12
N TYR A 262 -12.64 -1.09 -12.37
CA TYR A 262 -11.59 -1.93 -12.94
C TYR A 262 -12.20 -3.08 -13.75
N GLY A 263 -13.08 -3.86 -13.12
CA GLY A 263 -13.71 -5.01 -13.76
C GLY A 263 -14.59 -4.60 -14.95
N GLY A 264 -15.27 -3.46 -14.83
CA GLY A 264 -16.15 -2.88 -15.84
C GLY A 264 -15.42 -2.39 -17.08
N VAL A 265 -14.25 -1.78 -16.96
CA VAL A 265 -13.41 -1.39 -18.12
C VAL A 265 -13.08 -2.62 -18.96
N GLY A 266 -12.72 -3.75 -18.33
CA GLY A 266 -12.49 -5.00 -19.06
C GLY A 266 -13.74 -5.55 -19.75
N VAL A 267 -14.92 -5.43 -19.12
CA VAL A 267 -16.20 -5.83 -19.73
C VAL A 267 -16.54 -4.93 -20.93
N ILE A 268 -16.28 -3.63 -20.84
CA ILE A 268 -16.48 -2.69 -21.95
C ILE A 268 -15.60 -3.08 -23.14
N SER A 269 -14.33 -3.44 -22.92
CA SER A 269 -13.47 -3.97 -23.99
C SER A 269 -14.06 -5.19 -24.70
N LEU A 270 -14.66 -6.12 -23.94
CA LEU A 270 -15.36 -7.29 -24.52
C LEU A 270 -16.56 -6.87 -25.39
N PHE A 271 -17.36 -5.91 -24.94
CA PHE A 271 -18.51 -5.42 -25.71
C PHE A 271 -18.12 -4.81 -27.05
N PHE A 272 -16.93 -4.22 -27.14
CA PHE A 272 -16.37 -3.68 -28.39
C PHE A 272 -15.56 -4.72 -29.21
N GLY A 273 -15.68 -6.01 -28.87
CA GLY A 273 -15.10 -7.12 -29.65
C GLY A 273 -13.60 -7.37 -29.41
N GLN A 274 -13.01 -6.80 -28.36
CA GLN A 274 -11.65 -7.10 -27.94
C GLN A 274 -11.64 -8.15 -26.82
N ASN A 275 -10.44 -8.66 -26.49
CA ASN A 275 -10.27 -9.48 -25.29
C ASN A 275 -10.47 -8.66 -24.01
N TYR A 276 -10.82 -9.34 -22.91
CA TYR A 276 -10.95 -8.71 -21.60
C TYR A 276 -9.65 -8.01 -21.20
N LEU A 277 -9.76 -6.76 -20.73
CA LEU A 277 -8.65 -5.84 -20.42
C LEU A 277 -7.74 -5.45 -21.61
N ASN A 278 -8.16 -5.68 -22.85
CA ASN A 278 -7.53 -5.05 -24.01
C ASN A 278 -8.23 -3.72 -24.33
N TYR A 279 -7.57 -2.61 -24.00
CA TYR A 279 -8.17 -1.28 -24.02
C TYR A 279 -8.08 -0.57 -25.39
N SER A 280 -7.49 -1.20 -26.40
CA SER A 280 -7.17 -0.58 -27.69
C SER A 280 -8.37 0.05 -28.43
N VAL A 281 -9.59 -0.37 -28.10
CA VAL A 281 -10.85 0.12 -28.70
C VAL A 281 -11.48 1.30 -27.97
N LEU A 282 -10.96 1.71 -26.81
CA LEU A 282 -11.56 2.77 -25.99
C LEU A 282 -11.23 4.18 -26.48
N GLY A 283 -10.27 4.34 -27.39
CA GLY A 283 -9.78 5.63 -27.88
C GLY A 283 -9.86 5.76 -29.41
N SER A 284 -9.47 6.93 -29.90
CA SER A 284 -9.38 7.20 -31.35
C SER A 284 -8.27 6.41 -32.04
N THR A 285 -7.23 6.04 -31.29
CA THR A 285 -6.14 5.15 -31.71
C THR A 285 -5.95 4.06 -30.67
N ALA A 286 -5.30 2.95 -31.05
CA ALA A 286 -5.00 1.85 -30.12
C ALA A 286 -4.26 2.34 -28.87
N VAL A 287 -3.21 3.15 -29.06
CA VAL A 287 -2.40 3.75 -27.99
C VAL A 287 -3.25 4.67 -27.10
N ALA A 288 -4.09 5.53 -27.68
CA ALA A 288 -4.98 6.39 -26.89
C ALA A 288 -6.01 5.58 -26.08
N GLY A 289 -6.49 4.46 -26.64
CA GLY A 289 -7.34 3.52 -25.92
C GLY A 289 -6.62 2.85 -24.74
N GLN A 290 -5.36 2.43 -24.93
CA GLN A 290 -4.51 1.90 -23.85
C GLN A 290 -4.31 2.92 -22.72
N HIS A 291 -3.96 4.16 -23.04
CA HIS A 291 -3.82 5.24 -22.04
C HIS A 291 -5.09 5.44 -21.23
N LEU A 292 -6.24 5.56 -21.92
CA LEU A 292 -7.52 5.76 -21.25
C LEU A 292 -7.90 4.57 -20.37
N GLY A 293 -7.74 3.35 -20.88
CA GLY A 293 -8.02 2.12 -20.13
C GLY A 293 -7.17 2.02 -18.87
N ILE A 294 -5.86 2.23 -19.00
CA ILE A 294 -4.91 2.19 -17.88
C ILE A 294 -5.26 3.25 -16.84
N LEU A 295 -5.51 4.50 -17.25
CA LEU A 295 -5.93 5.56 -16.34
C LEU A 295 -7.20 5.19 -15.55
N LEU A 296 -8.21 4.61 -16.21
CA LEU A 296 -9.45 4.22 -15.55
C LEU A 296 -9.26 3.07 -14.56
N VAL A 297 -8.51 2.03 -14.94
CA VAL A 297 -8.26 0.90 -14.04
C VAL A 297 -7.39 1.29 -12.85
N GLU A 298 -6.36 2.13 -13.06
CA GLU A 298 -5.54 2.69 -11.99
C GLU A 298 -6.35 3.59 -11.06
N PHE A 299 -7.26 4.40 -11.59
CA PHE A 299 -8.17 5.18 -10.77
C PHE A 299 -9.09 4.27 -9.93
N GLY A 300 -9.54 3.16 -10.51
CA GLY A 300 -10.27 2.11 -9.79
C GLY A 300 -9.45 1.53 -8.63
N VAL A 301 -8.18 1.17 -8.87
CA VAL A 301 -7.25 0.71 -7.83
C VAL A 301 -7.11 1.73 -6.72
N GLY A 302 -6.82 2.99 -7.05
CA GLY A 302 -6.62 4.06 -6.08
C GLY A 302 -7.84 4.30 -5.20
N MET A 303 -9.05 4.28 -5.78
CA MET A 303 -10.29 4.40 -5.02
C MET A 303 -10.49 3.24 -4.02
N THR A 304 -10.31 1.99 -4.46
CA THR A 304 -10.49 0.83 -3.58
C THR A 304 -9.44 0.80 -2.48
N VAL A 305 -8.17 1.03 -2.81
CA VAL A 305 -7.06 1.05 -1.83
C VAL A 305 -7.28 2.16 -0.80
N ALA A 306 -7.59 3.39 -1.24
CA ALA A 306 -7.86 4.49 -0.33
C ALA A 306 -9.03 4.17 0.62
N ALA A 307 -10.14 3.66 0.07
CA ALA A 307 -11.32 3.33 0.85
C ALA A 307 -11.06 2.21 1.86
N VAL A 308 -10.36 1.14 1.47
CA VAL A 308 -10.02 0.03 2.36
C VAL A 308 -9.15 0.51 3.53
N MET A 309 -8.13 1.31 3.25
CA MET A 309 -7.22 1.80 4.28
C MET A 309 -7.90 2.75 5.28
N VAL A 310 -8.69 3.72 4.78
CA VAL A 310 -9.48 4.62 5.64
C VAL A 310 -10.53 3.83 6.43
N SER A 311 -11.20 2.87 5.80
CA SER A 311 -12.21 2.04 6.46
C SER A 311 -11.63 1.23 7.62
N THR A 312 -10.47 0.62 7.39
CA THR A 312 -9.75 -0.16 8.39
C THR A 312 -9.41 0.74 9.57
N TYR A 313 -8.77 1.88 9.32
CA TYR A 313 -8.44 2.82 10.38
C TYR A 313 -9.68 3.30 11.16
N TYR A 314 -10.77 3.68 10.49
CA TYR A 314 -12.00 4.14 11.15
C TYR A 314 -12.66 3.09 12.05
N VAL A 315 -12.60 1.83 11.65
CA VAL A 315 -13.18 0.74 12.44
C VAL A 315 -12.32 0.43 13.65
N PHE A 316 -10.99 0.39 13.50
CA PHE A 316 -10.07 0.20 14.63
C PHE A 316 -10.13 1.38 15.62
N SER A 317 -9.95 2.62 15.13
CA SER A 317 -10.00 3.80 16.00
C SER A 317 -11.36 4.01 16.66
N GLY A 318 -12.44 3.54 16.03
CA GLY A 318 -13.78 3.57 16.63
C GLY A 318 -13.96 2.65 17.84
N GLN A 319 -13.03 1.72 18.09
CA GLN A 319 -13.04 0.86 19.28
C GLN A 319 -12.28 1.46 20.46
N ILE A 320 -11.48 2.52 20.25
CA ILE A 320 -10.68 3.13 21.32
C ILE A 320 -11.63 3.88 22.26
N PRO A 321 -11.72 3.52 23.56
CA PRO A 321 -12.50 4.29 24.52
C PRO A 321 -11.97 5.72 24.58
N PRO A 322 -12.84 6.75 24.72
CA PRO A 322 -12.36 8.11 24.91
C PRO A 322 -11.47 8.17 26.16
N ILE A 323 -10.23 8.61 25.98
CA ILE A 323 -9.29 8.89 27.08
C ILE A 323 -9.85 10.10 27.84
N SER A 324 -10.05 9.98 29.15
CA SER A 324 -10.54 11.10 29.95
C SER A 324 -9.44 12.17 30.06
N ASP A 325 -9.84 13.45 30.16
CA ASP A 325 -8.90 14.57 30.27
C ASP A 325 -7.99 14.48 31.52
N GLU A 326 -8.33 13.62 32.48
CA GLU A 326 -7.54 13.35 33.70
C GLU A 326 -6.41 12.32 33.51
N GLU A 327 -6.42 11.57 32.40
CA GLU A 327 -5.42 10.53 32.09
C GLU A 327 -4.27 11.01 31.18
N TRP A 328 -4.26 12.30 30.83
CA TRP A 328 -3.18 13.00 30.10
C TRP A 328 -2.14 13.61 31.03
#